data_AF-A0A7L3SBE3-F1
#
_entry.id   AF-A0A7L3SBE3-F1
#
_cell.length_a   1.000
_cell.length_b   1.000
_cell.length_c   1.000
_cell.angle_alpha   90.00
_cell.angle_beta   90.00
_cell.angle_gamma   90.00
#
_symmetry.space_group_name_H-M   'P 1'
#
loop_
_entity.id
_entity.type
_entity.pdbx_description
1 polymer ?
#
loop_
_entity_poly.entity_id
_entity_poly.type
_entity_poly.pdbx_seq_one_letter_code
_entity_poly.pdbx_strand_id
1 'polypeptide(L)'
;PVVPAGIAVSWPGAWVAVASGLGVRVSWDGRQAVTVTAEVELRGDTRGLCGPYNDDPADDFLQPGGDVAPFAATFGNSWKIP
;
A
#
# COMPACT_ATOMS: atom_id res chain seq x y z
N PRO A 1 -9.55 20.22 13.46
CA PRO A 1 -8.24 19.63 13.11
C PRO A 1 -7.64 20.33 11.89
N VAL A 2 -6.42 20.84 12.00
CA VAL A 2 -5.73 21.48 10.87
C VAL A 2 -5.11 20.37 10.03
N VAL A 3 -5.49 20.28 8.75
CA VAL A 3 -4.86 19.35 7.80
C VAL A 3 -3.62 20.04 7.23
N PRO A 4 -2.41 19.45 7.35
CA PRO A 4 -1.20 20.02 6.77
C PRO A 4 -1.32 20.20 5.25
N ALA A 5 -0.59 21.17 4.70
CA ALA A 5 -0.48 21.34 3.25
C ALA A 5 0.06 20.04 2.61
N GLY A 6 -0.52 19.65 1.48
CA GLY A 6 -0.18 18.39 0.80
C GLY A 6 -0.89 17.16 1.36
N ILE A 7 -1.74 17.28 2.38
CA ILE A 7 -2.66 16.22 2.80
C ILE A 7 -4.09 16.66 2.53
N ALA A 8 -4.93 15.74 2.07
CA ALA A 8 -6.36 15.93 1.92
C ALA A 8 -7.12 14.77 2.58
N VAL A 9 -8.19 15.10 3.32
CA VAL A 9 -9.08 14.11 3.95
C VAL A 9 -10.46 14.25 3.33
N SER A 10 -11.07 13.14 2.93
CA SER A 10 -12.40 13.10 2.30
C SER A 10 -13.21 11.89 2.76
N TRP A 11 -14.52 11.93 2.54
CA TRP A 11 -15.47 10.87 2.93
C TRP A 11 -16.30 10.39 1.73
N PRO A 12 -15.72 9.61 0.81
CA PRO A 12 -16.46 9.07 -0.33
C PRO A 12 -17.41 7.96 0.12
N GLY A 13 -18.70 8.30 0.26
CA GLY A 13 -19.71 7.38 0.74
C GLY A 13 -19.45 6.96 2.19
N ALA A 14 -19.35 5.64 2.43
CA ALA A 14 -19.09 5.08 3.76
C ALA A 14 -17.60 4.98 4.13
N TRP A 15 -16.70 5.46 3.27
CA TRP A 15 -15.26 5.37 3.48
C TRP A 15 -14.69 6.68 4.00
N VAL A 16 -13.55 6.62 4.69
CA VAL A 16 -12.64 7.75 4.89
C VAL A 16 -11.44 7.57 3.99
N ALA A 17 -11.01 8.63 3.31
CA ALA A 17 -9.84 8.61 2.45
C ALA A 17 -8.88 9.74 2.81
N VAL A 18 -7.60 9.40 2.91
CA VAL A 18 -6.48 10.33 3.08
C VAL A 18 -5.64 10.27 1.82
N ALA A 19 -5.50 11.42 1.15
CA ALA A 19 -4.62 11.59 0.00
C ALA A 19 -3.42 12.45 0.38
N SER A 20 -2.26 12.10 -0.16
CA SER A 20 -1.02 12.84 -0.01
C SER A 20 -0.57 13.38 -1.37
N GLY A 21 0.04 14.55 -1.38
CA GLY A 21 0.73 15.12 -2.55
C GLY A 21 1.93 14.30 -3.03
N LEU A 22 2.25 13.19 -2.35
CA LEU A 22 3.22 12.18 -2.76
C LEU A 22 2.63 11.14 -3.74
N GLY A 23 1.40 11.32 -4.23
CA GLY A 23 0.75 10.39 -5.16
C GLY A 23 0.23 9.11 -4.49
N VAL A 24 -0.06 9.15 -3.18
CA VAL A 24 -0.62 8.01 -2.44
C VAL A 24 -1.98 8.40 -1.84
N ARG A 25 -2.96 7.51 -2.00
CA ARG A 25 -4.24 7.58 -1.32
C ARG A 25 -4.51 6.30 -0.54
N VAL A 26 -4.87 6.44 0.73
CA VAL A 26 -5.33 5.35 1.59
C VAL A 26 -6.81 5.56 1.87
N SER A 27 -7.64 4.55 1.63
CA SER A 27 -9.07 4.57 1.94
C SER A 27 -9.43 3.43 2.88
N TRP A 28 -10.24 3.70 3.89
CA TRP A 28 -10.69 2.74 4.89
C TRP A 28 -12.20 2.80 5.06
N ASP A 29 -12.85 1.64 5.15
CA ASP A 29 -14.31 1.51 5.28
C ASP A 29 -14.83 1.71 6.71
N GLY A 30 -13.95 2.07 7.65
CA GLY A 30 -14.29 2.13 9.08
C GLY A 30 -14.28 0.76 9.78
N ARG A 31 -13.92 -0.31 9.06
CA ARG A 31 -13.90 -1.70 9.55
C ARG A 31 -12.61 -2.41 9.11
N GLN A 32 -12.70 -3.29 8.12
CA GLN A 32 -11.65 -4.26 7.76
C GLN A 32 -11.01 -3.96 6.41
N ALA A 33 -11.70 -3.24 5.54
CA ALA A 33 -11.24 -3.03 4.17
C ALA A 33 -10.37 -1.76 4.11
N VAL A 34 -9.12 -1.94 3.69
CA VAL A 34 -8.19 -0.87 3.39
C VAL A 34 -7.78 -0.99 1.92
N THR A 35 -7.85 0.11 1.20
CA THR A 35 -7.34 0.21 -0.18
C THR A 35 -6.26 1.27 -0.25
N VAL A 36 -5.15 0.92 -0.88
CA VAL A 36 -4.05 1.84 -1.19
C VAL A 36 -4.02 2.03 -2.69
N THR A 37 -4.07 3.28 -3.13
CA THR A 37 -3.86 3.65 -4.53
C THR A 37 -2.56 4.44 -4.61
N ALA A 38 -1.66 4.02 -5.49
CA ALA A 38 -0.42 4.70 -5.82
C ALA A 38 -0.51 5.22 -7.25
N GLU A 39 -0.03 6.43 -7.49
CA GLU A 39 0.11 7.00 -8.83
C GLU A 39 1.27 6.33 -9.59
N VAL A 40 1.28 6.48 -10.93
CA VAL A 40 2.19 5.76 -11.83
C VAL A 40 3.66 6.12 -11.60
N GLU A 41 3.92 7.30 -11.03
CA GLU A 41 5.23 7.79 -10.63
C GLU A 41 5.89 6.91 -9.56
N LEU A 42 5.12 6.08 -8.85
CA LEU A 42 5.60 5.14 -7.83
C LEU A 42 5.76 3.70 -8.37
N ARG A 43 5.59 3.48 -9.68
CA ARG A 43 5.71 2.16 -10.31
C ARG A 43 7.13 1.60 -10.12
N GLY A 44 7.24 0.40 -9.57
CA GLY A 44 8.50 -0.28 -9.29
C GLY A 44 9.16 0.10 -7.95
N ASP A 45 8.65 1.13 -7.27
CA ASP A 45 9.26 1.69 -6.05
C ASP A 45 8.55 1.26 -4.76
N THR A 46 7.40 0.59 -4.86
CA THR A 46 6.68 0.10 -3.67
C THR A 46 7.37 -1.12 -3.07
N ARG A 47 7.28 -1.31 -1.76
CA ARG A 47 7.72 -2.52 -1.08
C ARG A 47 6.71 -2.85 0.01
N GLY A 48 6.55 -4.14 0.33
CA GLY A 48 5.60 -4.58 1.36
C GLY A 48 4.62 -5.63 0.84
N LEU A 49 3.54 -5.84 1.61
CA LEU A 49 2.52 -6.87 1.33
C LEU A 49 1.74 -6.66 0.02
N CYS A 50 1.79 -5.47 -0.58
CA CYS A 50 1.17 -5.16 -1.87
C CYS A 50 2.14 -5.32 -3.07
N GLY A 51 3.31 -5.91 -2.85
CA GLY A 51 4.29 -6.17 -3.92
C GLY A 51 5.03 -4.92 -4.41
N PRO A 52 5.85 -5.08 -5.48
CA PRO A 52 6.72 -4.03 -6.00
C PRO A 52 6.06 -3.07 -7.02
N TYR A 53 4.78 -3.26 -7.36
CA TYR A 53 4.03 -2.45 -8.32
C TYR A 53 4.77 -2.30 -9.68
N ASN A 54 5.14 -3.42 -10.30
CA ASN A 54 5.90 -3.46 -11.56
C ASN A 54 5.15 -4.15 -12.73
N ASP A 55 3.92 -4.60 -12.51
CA ASP A 55 3.10 -5.44 -13.42
C ASP A 55 3.63 -6.87 -13.64
N ASP A 56 4.49 -7.39 -12.75
CA ASP A 56 4.93 -8.78 -12.76
C ASP A 56 4.39 -9.56 -11.54
N PRO A 57 3.32 -10.37 -11.70
CA PRO A 57 2.79 -11.14 -10.59
C PRO A 57 3.74 -12.26 -10.10
N ALA A 58 4.82 -12.57 -10.84
CA ALA A 58 5.78 -13.58 -10.43
C ALA A 58 6.67 -13.14 -9.26
N ASP A 59 6.81 -11.84 -9.00
CA ASP A 59 7.65 -11.30 -7.93
C ASP A 59 6.88 -10.55 -6.83
N ASP A 60 5.55 -10.59 -6.84
CA ASP A 60 4.71 -9.94 -5.83
C ASP A 60 4.99 -10.44 -4.39
N PHE A 61 5.55 -11.65 -4.25
CA PHE A 61 5.99 -12.19 -2.96
C PHE A 61 7.45 -11.83 -2.61
N LEU A 62 7.96 -10.70 -3.11
CA LEU A 62 9.28 -10.16 -2.77
C LEU A 62 9.39 -9.85 -1.27
N GLN A 63 10.33 -10.52 -0.61
CA GLN A 63 10.60 -10.37 0.81
C GLN A 63 11.53 -9.17 1.08
N PRO A 64 11.63 -8.66 2.32
CA PRO A 64 12.57 -7.59 2.67
C PRO A 64 14.04 -7.92 2.36
N GLY A 65 14.40 -9.21 2.32
CA GLY A 65 15.74 -9.70 1.97
C GLY A 65 16.06 -9.68 0.48
N GLY A 66 15.07 -9.43 -0.38
CA GLY A 66 15.24 -9.39 -1.84
C GLY A 66 14.99 -10.71 -2.57
N ASP A 67 14.68 -11.78 -1.85
CA ASP A 67 14.23 -13.06 -2.40
C ASP A 67 12.71 -13.15 -2.53
N VAL A 68 12.21 -13.98 -3.46
CA VAL A 68 10.78 -14.20 -3.67
C VAL A 68 10.32 -15.44 -2.91
N ALA A 69 9.34 -15.28 -2.01
CA ALA A 69 8.85 -16.39 -1.22
C ALA A 69 8.01 -17.36 -2.08
N PRO A 70 8.14 -18.68 -1.88
CA PRO A 70 7.32 -19.65 -2.63
C PRO A 70 5.87 -19.73 -2.13
N PHE A 71 5.56 -19.20 -0.95
CA PHE A 71 4.25 -19.32 -0.31
C PHE A 71 3.81 -18.01 0.35
N ALA A 72 2.51 -17.72 0.27
CA ALA A 72 1.89 -16.52 0.82
C ALA A 72 2.10 -16.37 2.33
N ALA A 73 2.06 -17.48 3.09
CA ALA A 73 2.28 -17.45 4.53
C ALA A 73 3.71 -17.04 4.89
N THR A 74 4.70 -17.56 4.17
CA THR A 74 6.12 -17.18 4.34
C THR A 74 6.33 -15.71 3.99
N PHE A 75 5.78 -15.28 2.84
CA PHE A 75 5.80 -13.88 2.41
C PHE A 75 5.19 -12.95 3.46
N GLY A 76 3.96 -13.23 3.89
CA GLY A 76 3.24 -12.41 4.88
C GLY A 76 3.99 -12.29 6.21
N ASN A 77 4.55 -13.39 6.69
CA ASN A 77 5.35 -13.40 7.92
C ASN A 77 6.66 -12.60 7.81
N SER A 78 7.25 -12.52 6.62
CA SER A 78 8.52 -11.80 6.40
C SER A 78 8.40 -10.29 6.54
N TRP A 79 7.20 -9.73 6.30
CA TRP A 79 6.91 -8.30 6.41
C TRP A 79 6.37 -7.87 7.78
N LYS A 80 6.40 -8.78 8.78
CA LYS A 80 5.97 -8.47 10.13
C LYS A 80 6.90 -7.40 10.76
N ILE A 81 6.32 -6.29 11.20
CA ILE A 81 7.00 -5.27 12.00
C ILE A 81 6.99 -5.71 13.48
N PRO A 82 8.09 -5.50 14.26
CA PRO A 82 8.15 -5.81 15.69
C PRO A 82 7.08 -5.12 16.54
#